data_AF-A0A924H6L2-F1
#
_entry.id   AF-A0A924H6L2-F1
#
_cell.length_a   1.000
_cell.length_b   1.000
_cell.length_c   1.000
_cell.angle_alpha   90.00
_cell.angle_beta   90.00
_cell.angle_gamma   90.00
#
_symmetry.space_group_name_H-M   'P 1'
#
loop_
_entity.id
_entity.type
_entity.pdbx_description
1 polymer ?
#
loop_
_entity_poly.entity_id
_entity_poly.type
_entity_poly.pdbx_seq_one_letter_code
_entity_poly.pdbx_strand_id
1 'polypeptide(L)'
;MTKKKHPATSSTRPLLKALDQNDSVKETVKQSADELLVINAVLKKGIPEQAQTGDLAQALEKTEVIEDTIQESAKDLAEVNKLLEHEVDERIELERELLATKTALARAKSELKED
;
A
#
# COMPACT_ATOMS: atom_id res chain seq x y z
N MET A 1 4.66 -15.01 -2.90
CA MET A 1 3.29 -14.66 -2.47
C MET A 1 2.41 -14.63 -3.69
N THR A 2 1.38 -15.47 -3.74
CA THR A 2 0.46 -15.57 -4.89
C THR A 2 -0.54 -14.43 -4.82
N LYS A 3 -0.44 -13.43 -5.71
CA LYS A 3 -1.49 -12.40 -5.86
C LYS A 3 -2.81 -13.11 -6.21
N LYS A 4 -3.79 -13.06 -5.30
CA LYS A 4 -5.17 -13.52 -5.60
C LYS A 4 -5.68 -12.65 -6.75
N LYS A 5 -6.12 -13.30 -7.83
CA LYS A 5 -6.63 -12.61 -9.01
C LYS A 5 -8.12 -12.34 -8.78
N HIS A 6 -8.44 -11.15 -8.30
CA HIS A 6 -9.82 -10.73 -8.05
C HIS A 6 -10.54 -10.36 -9.36
N PRO A 7 -11.76 -10.84 -9.62
CA PRO A 7 -12.54 -10.39 -10.77
C PRO A 7 -12.96 -8.93 -10.56
N ALA A 8 -12.43 -8.02 -11.39
CA ALA A 8 -12.69 -6.60 -11.28
C ALA A 8 -14.10 -6.23 -11.77
N THR A 9 -14.92 -5.75 -10.85
CA THR A 9 -16.22 -5.11 -11.14
C THR A 9 -16.04 -3.59 -11.25
N SER A 10 -17.07 -2.88 -11.72
CA SER A 10 -17.00 -1.41 -11.84
C SER A 10 -16.76 -0.71 -10.50
N SER A 11 -17.24 -1.30 -9.41
CA SER A 11 -17.17 -0.79 -8.04
C SER A 11 -15.88 -1.15 -7.31
N THR A 12 -15.20 -2.24 -7.69
CA THR A 12 -13.89 -2.64 -7.11
C THR A 12 -12.69 -2.05 -7.89
N ARG A 13 -12.89 -1.64 -9.15
CA ARG A 13 -11.82 -1.07 -10.00
C ARG A 13 -11.08 0.14 -9.39
N PRO A 14 -11.74 1.12 -8.74
CA PRO A 14 -11.02 2.23 -8.11
C PRO A 14 -10.11 1.79 -6.97
N LEU A 15 -10.53 0.80 -6.18
CA LEU A 15 -9.74 0.26 -5.07
C LEU A 15 -8.54 -0.54 -5.55
N LEU A 16 -8.72 -1.37 -6.58
CA LEU A 16 -7.62 -2.09 -7.22
C LEU A 16 -6.58 -1.11 -7.78
N LYS A 17 -7.03 -0.02 -8.39
CA LYS A 17 -6.12 1.05 -8.84
C LYS A 17 -5.39 1.70 -7.67
N ALA A 18 -6.09 2.01 -6.57
CA ALA A 18 -5.47 2.58 -5.38
C ALA A 18 -4.43 1.63 -4.77
N LEU A 19 -4.72 0.33 -4.71
CA LEU A 19 -3.80 -0.70 -4.24
C LEU A 19 -2.55 -0.78 -5.12
N ASP A 20 -2.71 -0.83 -6.45
CA ASP A 20 -1.58 -0.85 -7.39
C ASP A 20 -0.72 0.41 -7.28
N GLN A 21 -1.35 1.58 -7.14
CA GLN A 21 -0.64 2.84 -6.94
C GLN A 21 0.14 2.85 -5.64
N ASN A 22 -0.47 2.39 -4.55
CA ASN A 22 0.15 2.38 -3.24
C ASN A 22 1.27 1.32 -3.13
N ASP A 23 1.12 0.16 -3.78
CA ASP A 23 2.21 -0.81 -3.97
C ASP A 23 3.42 -0.20 -4.69
N SER A 24 3.18 0.55 -5.77
CA SER A 24 4.25 1.22 -6.52
C SER A 24 4.97 2.30 -5.69
N VAL A 25 4.21 3.11 -4.95
CA VAL A 25 4.77 4.13 -4.05
C VAL A 25 5.58 3.48 -2.93
N LYS A 26 5.04 2.45 -2.28
CA LYS A 26 5.73 1.69 -1.24
C LYS A 26 7.09 1.15 -1.72
N GLU A 27 7.14 0.56 -2.91
CA GLU A 27 8.39 0.05 -3.46
C GLU A 27 9.39 1.16 -3.75
N THR A 28 8.92 2.28 -4.31
CA THR A 28 9.77 3.46 -4.58
C THR A 28 10.34 4.06 -3.29
N VAL A 29 9.51 4.20 -2.26
CA VAL A 29 9.90 4.71 -0.93
C VAL A 29 10.93 3.79 -0.29
N LYS A 30 10.69 2.47 -0.33
CA LYS A 30 11.62 1.47 0.19
C LYS A 30 12.98 1.52 -0.53
N GLN A 31 12.98 1.54 -1.86
CA GLN A 31 14.21 1.64 -2.64
C GLN A 31 14.99 2.91 -2.28
N SER A 32 14.30 4.04 -2.16
CA SER A 32 14.92 5.32 -1.78
C SER A 32 15.52 5.27 -0.37
N ALA A 33 14.86 4.58 0.57
CA ALA A 33 15.38 4.34 1.92
C ALA A 33 16.66 3.51 1.89
N ASP A 34 16.66 2.42 1.12
CA ASP A 34 17.80 1.50 0.99
C ASP A 34 19.00 2.21 0.36
N GLU A 35 18.79 3.03 -0.68
CA GLU A 35 19.84 3.84 -1.30
C GLU A 35 20.41 4.88 -0.34
N LEU A 36 19.56 5.58 0.41
CA LEU A 36 20.01 6.59 1.38
C LEU A 36 20.85 5.97 2.50
N LEU A 37 20.40 4.82 3.02
CA LEU A 37 21.12 4.05 4.05
C LEU A 37 22.52 3.64 3.57
N VAL A 38 22.65 3.20 2.32
CA VAL A 38 23.96 2.88 1.72
C VAL A 38 24.83 4.12 1.62
N ILE A 39 24.29 5.25 1.13
CA ILE A 39 25.03 6.51 1.00
C ILE A 39 25.52 6.99 2.38
N ASN A 40 24.66 7.03 3.38
CA ASN A 40 25.00 7.46 4.72
C ASN A 40 26.06 6.56 5.36
N ALA A 41 25.92 5.23 5.20
CA ALA A 41 26.93 4.28 5.65
C ALA A 41 28.30 4.48 4.98
N VAL A 42 28.34 4.81 3.69
CA VAL A 42 29.58 5.14 2.97
C VAL A 42 30.18 6.45 3.47
N LEU A 43 29.37 7.49 3.68
CA LEU A 43 29.85 8.79 4.19
C LEU A 43 30.45 8.67 5.60
N LYS A 44 29.76 7.96 6.51
CA LYS A 44 30.26 7.70 7.87
C LYS A 44 31.57 6.93 7.90
N LYS A 45 31.77 5.98 6.97
CA LYS A 45 33.01 5.19 6.89
C LYS A 45 34.13 5.90 6.14
N GLY A 46 33.77 6.69 5.13
CA GLY A 46 34.72 7.35 4.22
C GLY A 46 35.28 8.65 4.78
N ILE A 47 34.57 9.30 5.71
CA ILE A 47 35.03 10.52 6.36
C ILE A 47 35.55 10.18 7.75
N PRO A 48 36.80 10.53 8.10
CA PRO A 48 37.31 10.29 9.44
C PRO A 48 36.47 11.00 10.51
N GLU A 49 36.26 10.38 11.68
CA GLU A 49 35.41 10.92 12.74
C GLU A 49 35.81 12.34 13.17
N GLN A 50 37.11 12.63 13.26
CA GLN A 50 37.61 13.98 13.57
C GLN A 50 37.20 15.05 12.52
N ALA A 51 36.86 14.66 11.30
CA ALA A 51 36.37 15.54 10.25
C ALA A 51 34.83 15.60 10.21
N GLN A 52 34.12 14.69 10.88
CA GLN A 52 32.66 14.68 11.03
C GLN A 52 32.24 15.64 12.15
N THR A 53 32.47 16.93 11.97
CA THR A 53 32.13 17.95 12.98
C THR A 53 31.30 19.08 12.36
N GLY A 54 30.66 19.89 13.20
CA GLY A 54 29.84 21.03 12.76
C GLY A 54 28.69 20.59 11.85
N ASP A 55 28.57 21.26 10.70
CA ASP A 55 27.49 21.05 9.75
C ASP A 55 27.45 19.61 9.19
N LEU A 56 28.61 18.96 9.06
CA LEU A 56 28.67 17.58 8.56
C LEU A 56 28.09 16.59 9.57
N ALA A 57 28.39 16.74 10.86
CA ALA A 57 27.80 15.90 11.91
C ALA A 57 26.28 16.05 11.94
N GLN A 58 25.79 17.30 11.87
CA GLN A 58 24.36 17.58 11.82
C GLN A 58 23.70 17.01 10.56
N ALA A 59 24.36 17.06 9.42
CA ALA A 59 23.84 16.49 8.18
C ALA A 59 23.72 14.97 8.26
N LEU A 60 24.72 14.28 8.84
CA LEU A 60 24.69 12.84 9.05
C LEU A 60 23.56 12.43 10.00
N GLU A 61 23.41 13.14 11.13
CA GLU A 61 22.33 12.90 12.10
C GLU A 61 20.94 13.14 11.47
N LYS A 62 20.75 14.25 10.74
CA LYS A 62 19.50 14.51 10.02
C LYS A 62 19.20 13.44 8.98
N THR A 63 20.23 12.91 8.32
CA THR A 63 20.07 11.84 7.33
C THR A 63 19.57 10.56 8.01
N GLU A 64 20.08 10.21 9.20
CA GLU A 64 19.55 9.07 9.98
C GLU A 64 18.07 9.26 10.34
N VAL A 65 17.69 10.44 10.83
CA VAL A 65 16.28 10.72 11.17
C VAL A 65 15.38 10.62 9.94
N ILE A 66 15.86 11.09 8.78
CA ILE A 66 15.13 10.97 7.51
C ILE A 66 15.02 9.49 7.09
N GLU A 67 16.08 8.70 7.22
CA GLU A 67 16.04 7.26 6.95
C GLU A 67 14.96 6.56 7.79
N ASP A 68 14.94 6.80 9.10
CA ASP A 68 13.94 6.24 10.01
C ASP A 68 12.52 6.64 9.59
N THR A 69 12.31 7.91 9.26
CA THR A 69 11.01 8.44 8.80
C THR A 69 10.55 7.79 7.49
N ILE A 70 11.46 7.59 6.53
CA ILE A 70 11.15 6.93 5.27
C ILE A 70 10.82 5.45 5.50
N GLN A 71 11.54 4.77 6.40
CA GLN A 71 11.25 3.38 6.76
C GLN A 71 9.89 3.24 7.44
N GLU A 72 9.52 4.16 8.33
CA GLU A 72 8.19 4.22 8.94
C GLU A 72 7.10 4.44 7.88
N SER A 73 7.32 5.39 6.97
CA SER A 73 6.41 5.64 5.85
C SER A 73 6.20 4.38 4.99
N ALA A 74 7.25 3.60 4.73
CA ALA A 74 7.13 2.34 3.99
C ALA A 74 6.29 1.29 4.74
N LYS A 75 6.37 1.25 6.09
CA LYS A 75 5.54 0.38 6.92
C LYS A 75 4.07 0.82 6.86
N ASP A 76 3.79 2.10 6.99
CA ASP A 76 2.44 2.65 6.91
C ASP A 76 1.79 2.36 5.55
N LEU A 77 2.53 2.54 4.45
CA LEU A 77 2.04 2.19 3.11
C LEU A 77 1.74 0.69 2.98
N ALA A 78 2.55 -0.18 3.62
CA ALA A 78 2.28 -1.61 3.67
C ALA A 78 1.01 -1.95 4.46
N GLU A 79 0.71 -1.23 5.54
CA GLU A 79 -0.54 -1.38 6.30
C GLU A 79 -1.75 -0.92 5.49
N VAL A 80 -1.66 0.23 4.81
CA VAL A 80 -2.71 0.71 3.92
C VAL A 80 -2.98 -0.29 2.79
N ASN A 81 -1.94 -0.93 2.23
CA ASN A 81 -2.15 -1.99 1.23
C ASN A 81 -2.93 -3.18 1.78
N LYS A 82 -2.65 -3.63 3.00
CA LYS A 82 -3.42 -4.70 3.66
C LYS A 82 -4.88 -4.30 3.86
N LEU A 83 -5.13 -3.06 4.25
CA LEU A 83 -6.50 -2.53 4.42
C LEU A 83 -7.24 -2.45 3.08
N LEU A 84 -6.57 -2.00 2.02
CA LEU A 84 -7.13 -1.97 0.67
C LEU A 84 -7.43 -3.37 0.13
N GLU A 85 -6.54 -4.34 0.36
CA GLU A 85 -6.78 -5.75 0.01
C GLU A 85 -8.02 -6.29 0.72
N HIS A 86 -8.16 -6.02 2.02
CA HIS A 86 -9.34 -6.42 2.80
C HIS A 86 -10.64 -5.81 2.24
N GLU A 87 -10.64 -4.49 1.98
CA GLU A 87 -11.81 -3.78 1.44
C GLU A 87 -12.20 -4.30 0.04
N VAL A 88 -11.22 -4.65 -0.79
CA VAL A 88 -11.47 -5.27 -2.11
C VAL A 88 -12.18 -6.62 -1.92
N ASP A 89 -11.69 -7.46 -1.01
CA ASP A 89 -12.30 -8.75 -0.70
C ASP A 89 -13.74 -8.60 -0.20
N GLU A 90 -13.97 -7.68 0.75
CA GLU A 90 -15.29 -7.41 1.32
C GLU A 90 -16.28 -6.93 0.24
N ARG A 91 -15.87 -6.03 -0.64
CA ARG A 91 -16.74 -5.55 -1.73
C ARG A 91 -17.11 -6.63 -2.73
N ILE A 92 -16.18 -7.53 -3.05
CA ILE A 92 -16.49 -8.65 -3.96
C ILE A 92 -17.57 -9.52 -3.35
N GLU A 93 -17.51 -9.78 -2.04
CA GLU A 93 -18.51 -10.60 -1.37
C GLU A 93 -19.87 -9.89 -1.31
N LEU A 94 -19.90 -8.62 -0.91
CA LEU A 94 -21.14 -7.81 -0.90
C LEU A 94 -21.80 -7.73 -2.29
N GLU A 95 -21.00 -7.63 -3.35
CA GLU A 95 -21.54 -7.61 -4.72
C GLU A 95 -22.15 -8.95 -5.15
N ARG A 96 -21.57 -10.07 -4.70
CA ARG A 96 -22.15 -11.40 -4.93
C ARG A 96 -23.48 -11.56 -4.20
N GLU A 97 -23.52 -11.17 -2.92
CA GLU A 97 -24.75 -11.20 -2.13
C GLU A 97 -25.84 -10.30 -2.71
N LEU A 98 -25.47 -9.10 -3.17
CA LEU A 98 -26.38 -8.17 -3.81
C LEU A 98 -26.95 -8.75 -5.11
N LEU A 99 -26.12 -9.39 -5.93
CA LEU A 99 -26.58 -10.04 -7.16
C LEU A 99 -27.55 -11.18 -6.85
N ALA A 100 -27.20 -12.06 -5.90
CA ALA A 100 -28.05 -13.17 -5.49
C ALA A 100 -29.42 -12.67 -4.99
N THR A 101 -29.42 -11.64 -4.15
CA THR A 101 -30.63 -11.02 -3.60
C THR A 101 -31.49 -10.39 -4.68
N LYS A 102 -30.89 -9.66 -5.63
CA LYS A 102 -31.61 -9.07 -6.77
C LYS A 102 -32.26 -10.14 -7.64
N THR A 103 -31.57 -11.24 -7.91
CA THR A 103 -32.11 -12.37 -8.68
C THR A 103 -33.25 -13.08 -7.94
N ALA A 104 -33.14 -13.28 -6.63
CA ALA A 104 -34.22 -13.86 -5.83
C ALA A 104 -35.46 -12.96 -5.81
N LEU A 105 -35.26 -11.65 -5.60
CA LEU A 105 -36.35 -10.67 -5.61
C LEU A 105 -37.07 -10.60 -6.98
N ALA A 106 -36.31 -10.66 -8.07
CA ALA A 106 -36.89 -10.68 -9.42
C ALA A 106 -37.77 -11.91 -9.64
N ARG A 107 -37.32 -13.10 -9.19
CA ARG A 107 -38.10 -14.34 -9.27
C ARG A 107 -39.39 -14.26 -8.46
N ALA A 108 -39.31 -13.86 -7.19
CA ALA A 108 -40.50 -13.71 -6.34
C ALA A 108 -41.51 -12.70 -6.90
N LYS A 109 -41.03 -11.61 -7.53
CA LYS A 109 -41.89 -10.63 -8.19
C LYS A 109 -42.55 -11.15 -9.46
N SER A 110 -41.92 -12.07 -10.18
CA SER A 110 -42.53 -12.72 -11.35
C SER A 110 -43.59 -13.73 -10.92
N GLU A 111 -43.31 -14.53 -9.89
CA GLU A 111 -44.25 -15.51 -9.33
C GLU A 111 -45.53 -14.82 -8.83
N LEU A 112 -45.42 -13.69 -8.12
CA LEU A 112 -46.58 -12.92 -7.65
C LEU A 112 -47.42 -12.26 -8.77
N LYS A 113 -46.92 -12.20 -10.01
CA LYS A 113 -47.64 -11.62 -11.15
C LYS A 113 -48.39 -12.65 -11.99
N GLU A 114 -48.14 -13.93 -11.77
CA GLU A 114 -48.79 -15.04 -12.49
C GLU A 114 -49.95 -15.66 -11.69
N ASP A 115 -50.14 -15.25 -10.44
CA ASP A 115 -51.31 -15.51 -9.58
C ASP A 115 -52.34 -14.37 -9.64
#